data_AF-A0A852DSF4-F1
#
_entry.id   AF-A0A852DSF4-F1
#
_cell.length_a   1.000
_cell.length_b   1.000
_cell.length_c   1.000
_cell.angle_alpha   90.00
_cell.angle_beta   90.00
_cell.angle_gamma   90.00
#
_symmetry.space_group_name_H-M   'P 1'
#
loop_
_entity.id
_entity.type
_entity.pdbx_description
1 polymer ?
#
loop_
_entity_poly.entity_id
_entity_poly.type
_entity_poly.pdbx_seq_one_letter_code
_entity_poly.pdbx_strand_id
1 'polypeptide(L)'
;GGVCIAQSLKIPREPRPGEFEKIIKRLLETPNARAVIMFANEDDIRRVLEAAKKANQSGHFLWIGSDSWGSKISPVQQQEEIAEGAVTILPKRTSIDGFDRYFRSRTLANNRRNVWFAEFWEENFGCKL
;
A
#
# COMPACT_ATOMS: atom_id res chain seq x y z
N GLY A 1 -26.02 8.03 -17.38
CA GLY A 1 -24.68 7.53 -17.74
C GLY A 1 -24.30 6.44 -16.77
N GLY A 2 -23.82 5.30 -17.26
CA GLY A 2 -23.36 4.18 -16.43
C GLY A 2 -21.84 4.04 -16.47
N VAL A 3 -21.29 3.29 -15.52
CA VAL A 3 -19.89 2.86 -15.52
C VAL A 3 -19.83 1.43 -16.01
N CYS A 4 -18.89 1.13 -16.92
CA CYS A 4 -18.65 -0.23 -17.42
C CYS A 4 -17.30 -0.73 -16.92
N ILE A 5 -17.23 -2.01 -16.55
CA ILE A 5 -15.99 -2.67 -16.13
C ILE A 5 -15.42 -3.38 -17.36
N ALA A 6 -14.27 -2.93 -17.86
CA ALA A 6 -13.61 -3.54 -19.02
C ALA A 6 -13.08 -4.95 -18.69
N GLN A 7 -12.44 -5.09 -17.53
CA GLN A 7 -11.91 -6.36 -17.03
C GLN A 7 -11.97 -6.40 -15.50
N SER A 8 -12.11 -7.61 -14.94
CA SER A 8 -12.00 -7.87 -13.50
C SER A 8 -10.94 -8.96 -13.28
N LEU A 9 -9.81 -8.58 -12.69
CA LEU A 9 -8.67 -9.46 -12.46
C LEU A 9 -8.50 -9.70 -10.95
N LYS A 10 -8.05 -10.90 -10.58
CA LYS A 10 -7.81 -11.29 -9.18
C LYS A 10 -6.35 -11.63 -8.98
N ILE A 11 -5.76 -11.10 -7.92
CA ILE A 11 -4.43 -11.50 -7.44
C ILE A 11 -4.61 -12.76 -6.58
N PRO A 12 -3.95 -13.88 -6.91
CA PRO A 12 -3.97 -15.09 -6.07
C PRO A 12 -3.39 -14.81 -4.69
N ARG A 13 -3.85 -15.52 -3.65
CA ARG A 13 -3.31 -15.37 -2.28
C ARG A 13 -1.80 -15.69 -2.20
N GLU A 14 -1.34 -16.60 -3.05
CA GLU A 14 0.07 -16.98 -3.19
C GLU A 14 0.47 -16.81 -4.66
N PRO A 15 0.84 -15.58 -5.08
CA PRO A 15 1.21 -15.33 -6.46
C PRO A 15 2.50 -16.05 -6.82
N ARG A 16 2.46 -16.85 -7.88
CA ARG A 16 3.66 -17.45 -8.47
C ARG A 16 4.51 -16.39 -9.18
N PRO A 17 5.81 -16.64 -9.42
CA PRO A 17 6.60 -15.76 -10.28
C PRO A 17 5.90 -15.51 -11.63
N GLY A 18 5.86 -14.26 -12.08
CA GLY A 18 5.21 -13.89 -13.34
C GLY A 18 3.72 -13.55 -13.26
N GLU A 19 3.03 -13.77 -12.14
CA GLU A 19 1.59 -13.49 -12.04
C GLU A 19 1.25 -12.00 -12.16
N PHE A 20 2.07 -11.12 -11.60
CA PHE A 20 1.86 -9.66 -11.71
C PHE A 20 2.08 -9.18 -13.15
N GLU A 21 3.09 -9.70 -13.84
CA GLU A 21 3.34 -9.42 -15.25
C GLU A 21 2.17 -9.88 -16.13
N LYS A 22 1.54 -11.02 -15.81
CA LYS A 22 0.31 -11.46 -16.49
C LYS A 22 -0.86 -10.51 -16.26
N ILE A 23 -1.00 -9.96 -15.05
CA ILE A 23 -2.05 -8.97 -14.75
C ILE A 23 -1.85 -7.72 -15.62
N ILE A 24 -0.62 -7.18 -15.67
CA ILE A 24 -0.33 -6.02 -16.52
C ILE A 24 -0.59 -6.32 -17.99
N LYS A 25 -0.17 -7.49 -18.49
CA LYS A 25 -0.45 -7.90 -19.87
C LYS A 25 -1.95 -7.95 -20.16
N ARG A 26 -2.76 -8.50 -19.25
CA ARG A 26 -4.22 -8.54 -19.40
C ARG A 26 -4.83 -7.14 -19.42
N LEU A 27 -4.42 -6.25 -18.51
CA LEU A 27 -4.89 -4.86 -18.50
C LEU A 27 -4.63 -4.15 -19.85
N LEU A 28 -3.47 -4.41 -20.46
CA LEU A 28 -3.10 -3.87 -21.77
C LEU A 28 -3.93 -4.41 -22.95
N GLU A 29 -4.66 -5.53 -22.79
CA GLU A 29 -5.59 -6.04 -23.81
C GLU A 29 -6.79 -5.09 -24.03
N THR A 30 -7.04 -4.17 -23.10
CA THR A 30 -8.07 -3.12 -23.20
C THR A 30 -7.45 -1.72 -23.14
N PRO A 31 -6.75 -1.27 -24.19
CA PRO A 31 -5.92 -0.05 -24.15
C PRO A 31 -6.71 1.25 -23.94
N ASN A 32 -8.02 1.24 -24.22
CA ASN A 32 -8.90 2.38 -23.98
C ASN A 32 -9.28 2.51 -22.49
N ALA A 33 -9.19 1.42 -21.71
CA ALA A 33 -9.49 1.40 -20.28
C ALA A 33 -8.22 1.71 -19.47
N ARG A 34 -7.91 3.00 -19.34
CA ARG A 34 -6.70 3.48 -18.65
C ARG A 34 -6.84 3.51 -17.13
N ALA A 35 -8.06 3.66 -16.60
CA ALA A 35 -8.31 3.70 -15.17
C ALA A 35 -8.33 2.29 -14.57
N VAL A 36 -7.51 2.05 -13.53
CA VAL A 36 -7.40 0.76 -12.84
C VAL A 36 -7.73 0.94 -11.37
N ILE A 37 -8.83 0.34 -10.93
CA ILE A 37 -9.25 0.34 -9.52
C ILE A 37 -8.61 -0.85 -8.81
N MET A 38 -7.81 -0.58 -7.78
CA MET A 38 -7.07 -1.59 -7.03
C MET A 38 -7.62 -1.74 -5.61
N PHE A 39 -8.18 -2.92 -5.35
CA PHE A 39 -8.48 -3.43 -4.01
C PHE A 39 -7.51 -4.56 -3.69
N ALA A 40 -6.35 -4.19 -3.15
CA ALA A 40 -5.26 -5.11 -2.86
C ALA A 40 -4.50 -4.68 -1.59
N ASN A 41 -3.76 -5.58 -0.97
CA ASN A 41 -2.92 -5.21 0.17
C ASN A 41 -1.68 -4.40 -0.29
N GLU A 42 -0.92 -3.90 0.68
CA GLU A 42 0.24 -3.04 0.44
C GLU A 42 1.30 -3.70 -0.47
N ASP A 43 1.64 -4.96 -0.20
CA ASP A 43 2.66 -5.72 -0.95
C ASP A 43 2.22 -5.99 -2.39
N ASP A 44 0.97 -6.37 -2.58
CA ASP A 44 0.41 -6.66 -3.89
C ASP A 44 0.36 -5.40 -4.77
N ILE A 45 0.00 -4.24 -4.20
CA ILE A 45 0.02 -2.96 -4.92
C ILE A 45 1.45 -2.64 -5.36
N ARG A 46 2.43 -2.79 -4.44
CA ARG A 46 3.84 -2.58 -4.76
C ARG A 46 4.27 -3.44 -5.94
N ARG A 47 3.91 -4.73 -5.95
CA ARG A 47 4.31 -5.68 -7.00
C ARG A 47 3.58 -5.44 -8.33
N VAL A 48 2.33 -4.96 -8.31
CA VAL A 48 1.61 -4.54 -9.53
C VAL A 48 2.31 -3.34 -10.18
N LEU A 49 2.63 -2.31 -9.39
CA LEU A 49 3.34 -1.12 -9.87
C LEU A 49 4.75 -1.47 -10.38
N GLU A 50 5.45 -2.39 -9.71
CA GLU A 50 6.75 -2.90 -10.16
C GLU A 50 6.62 -3.62 -11.52
N ALA A 51 5.59 -4.46 -11.69
CA ALA A 51 5.34 -5.13 -12.96
C ALA A 51 4.98 -4.14 -14.09
N ALA A 52 4.23 -3.08 -13.78
CA ALA A 52 3.93 -2.01 -14.73
C ALA A 52 5.18 -1.23 -15.12
N LYS A 53 6.09 -0.99 -14.16
CA LYS A 53 7.42 -0.40 -14.41
C LYS A 53 8.23 -1.26 -15.37
N LYS A 54 8.34 -2.56 -15.10
CA LYS A 54 9.05 -3.53 -15.97
C LYS A 54 8.47 -3.59 -17.38
N ALA A 55 7.17 -3.34 -17.52
CA ALA A 55 6.49 -3.27 -18.82
C ALA A 55 6.58 -1.88 -19.50
N ASN A 56 7.35 -0.94 -18.95
CA ASN A 56 7.49 0.45 -19.44
C ASN A 56 6.15 1.19 -19.59
N GLN A 57 5.20 0.96 -18.67
CA GLN A 57 3.87 1.56 -18.71
C GLN A 57 3.75 2.83 -17.85
N SER A 58 4.84 3.59 -17.75
CA SER A 58 4.82 4.90 -17.07
C SER A 58 3.85 5.85 -17.77
N GLY A 59 3.00 6.55 -16.98
CA GLY A 59 1.98 7.46 -17.49
C GLY A 59 0.82 6.82 -18.28
N HIS A 60 0.80 5.50 -18.48
CA HIS A 60 -0.29 4.85 -19.22
C HIS A 60 -1.53 4.67 -18.35
N PHE A 61 -1.40 4.00 -17.21
CA PHE A 61 -2.50 3.72 -16.28
C PHE A 61 -2.74 4.88 -15.30
N LEU A 62 -4.01 5.06 -14.95
CA LEU A 62 -4.44 5.93 -13.85
C LEU A 62 -4.90 5.05 -12.69
N TRP A 63 -4.14 5.05 -11.61
CA TRP A 63 -4.39 4.15 -10.48
C TRP A 63 -5.39 4.75 -9.50
N ILE A 64 -6.38 3.95 -9.10
CA ILE A 64 -7.34 4.30 -8.07
C ILE A 64 -7.20 3.26 -6.94
N GLY A 65 -6.61 3.64 -5.81
CA GLY A 65 -6.28 2.73 -4.71
C GLY A 65 -7.26 2.81 -3.54
N SER A 66 -7.53 1.67 -2.90
CA SER A 66 -8.20 1.61 -1.59
C SER A 66 -7.33 2.17 -0.45
N ASP A 67 -7.89 2.17 0.76
CA ASP A 67 -7.26 2.59 2.01
C ASP A 67 -6.03 1.78 2.42
N SER A 68 -5.92 0.55 1.92
CA SER A 68 -4.70 -0.26 2.02
C SER A 68 -3.46 0.42 1.45
N TRP A 69 -3.62 1.23 0.40
CA TRP A 69 -2.59 2.15 -0.09
C TRP A 69 -2.62 3.45 0.72
N GLY A 70 -3.76 4.17 0.69
CA GLY A 70 -3.92 5.43 1.40
C GLY A 70 -2.74 6.40 1.17
N SER A 71 -2.13 6.87 2.26
CA SER A 71 -0.97 7.77 2.22
C SER A 71 0.37 7.07 2.47
N LYS A 72 0.45 5.74 2.31
CA LYS A 72 1.68 4.98 2.59
C LYS A 72 2.69 5.15 1.47
N ILE A 73 3.96 5.30 1.84
CA ILE A 73 5.09 5.45 0.90
C ILE A 73 5.57 4.08 0.38
N SER A 74 5.45 3.03 1.20
CA SER A 74 5.95 1.68 0.90
C SER A 74 5.51 1.13 -0.48
N PRO A 75 4.24 1.25 -0.91
CA PRO A 75 3.82 0.81 -2.24
C PRO A 75 4.49 1.55 -3.41
N VAL A 76 4.98 2.79 -3.22
CA VAL A 76 5.46 3.64 -4.33
C VAL A 76 6.97 3.85 -4.33
N GLN A 77 7.65 3.50 -3.24
CA GLN A 77 9.09 3.71 -3.09
C GLN A 77 9.87 3.03 -4.22
N GLN A 78 10.69 3.80 -4.96
CA GLN A 78 11.47 3.40 -6.16
C GLN A 78 10.66 3.17 -7.45
N GLN A 79 9.37 3.49 -7.44
CA GLN A 79 8.45 3.36 -8.59
C GLN A 79 7.43 4.51 -8.62
N GLU A 80 7.88 5.68 -8.17
CA GLU A 80 7.08 6.90 -8.03
C GLU A 80 6.49 7.35 -9.37
N GLU A 81 7.28 7.27 -10.44
CA GLU A 81 6.88 7.60 -11.83
C GLU A 81 5.67 6.78 -12.32
N ILE A 82 5.51 5.54 -11.85
CA ILE A 82 4.37 4.69 -12.22
C ILE A 82 3.12 5.06 -11.45
N ALA A 83 3.29 5.52 -10.21
CA ALA A 83 2.21 5.92 -9.31
C ALA A 83 1.81 7.39 -9.47
N GLU A 84 2.49 8.16 -10.33
CA GLU A 84 2.19 9.56 -10.55
C GLU A 84 0.73 9.76 -11.01
N GLY A 85 0.02 10.67 -10.35
CA GLY A 85 -1.40 10.93 -10.61
C GLY A 85 -2.37 9.91 -9.99
N ALA A 86 -1.89 8.95 -9.18
CA ALA A 86 -2.76 8.03 -8.48
C ALA A 86 -3.71 8.74 -7.50
N VAL A 87 -4.95 8.26 -7.45
CA VAL A 87 -5.96 8.71 -6.48
C VAL A 87 -6.17 7.59 -5.48
N THR A 88 -5.89 7.85 -4.20
CA THR A 88 -6.10 6.86 -3.14
C THR A 88 -7.11 7.37 -2.13
N ILE A 89 -7.78 6.44 -1.48
CA ILE A 89 -8.72 6.74 -0.40
C ILE A 89 -7.99 6.57 0.92
N LEU A 90 -8.20 7.46 1.89
CA LEU A 90 -7.75 7.26 3.26
C LEU A 90 -8.90 7.68 4.19
N PRO A 91 -9.35 6.82 5.12
CA PRO A 91 -10.34 7.20 6.11
C PRO A 91 -9.89 8.43 6.90
N LYS A 92 -10.82 9.34 7.18
CA LYS A 92 -10.52 10.53 7.99
C LYS A 92 -10.06 10.08 9.38
N ARG A 93 -8.88 10.55 9.79
CA ARG A 93 -8.32 10.34 11.12
C ARG A 93 -8.21 11.66 11.88
N THR A 94 -8.32 11.59 13.20
CA THR A 94 -8.12 12.72 14.12
C THR A 94 -7.19 12.27 15.24
N SER A 95 -6.35 13.19 15.73
CA SER A 95 -5.51 12.93 16.90
C SER A 95 -6.37 12.92 18.15
N ILE A 96 -6.00 12.08 19.12
CA ILE A 96 -6.62 12.07 20.43
C ILE A 96 -5.54 12.48 21.43
N ASP A 97 -5.53 13.74 21.84
CA ASP A 97 -4.46 14.31 22.69
C ASP A 97 -4.26 13.53 24.00
N GLY A 98 -5.34 12.97 24.56
CA GLY A 98 -5.28 12.09 25.73
C GLY A 98 -4.48 10.80 25.47
N PHE A 99 -4.65 10.20 24.29
CA PHE A 99 -3.89 9.03 23.88
C PHE A 99 -2.42 9.37 23.68
N ASP A 100 -2.12 10.49 23.01
CA ASP A 100 -0.75 10.94 22.79
C ASP A 100 -0.01 11.18 24.11
N ARG A 101 -0.65 11.86 25.07
CA ARG A 101 -0.07 12.05 26.42
C ARG A 101 0.16 10.72 27.13
N TYR A 102 -0.82 9.82 27.10
CA TYR A 102 -0.70 8.51 27.73
C TYR A 102 0.44 7.67 27.14
N PHE A 103 0.51 7.60 25.80
CA PHE A 103 1.48 6.79 25.09
C PHE A 103 2.90 7.33 25.26
N ARG A 104 3.09 8.65 25.14
CA ARG A 104 4.40 9.32 25.33
C ARG A 104 4.91 9.26 26.77
N SER A 105 4.02 9.11 27.76
CA SER A 105 4.43 8.99 29.16
C SER A 105 4.84 7.56 29.57
N ARG A 106 4.75 6.56 28.67
CA ARG A 106 5.12 5.19 28.97
C ARG A 106 6.65 5.04 29.00
N THR A 107 7.14 4.32 29.99
CA THR A 107 8.55 3.94 30.15
C THR A 107 8.63 2.47 30.54
N LEU A 108 9.81 1.86 30.39
CA LEU A 108 10.05 0.47 30.78
C LEU A 108 9.73 0.23 32.27
N ALA A 109 9.93 1.23 33.12
CA ALA A 109 9.64 1.14 34.54
C ALA A 109 8.13 1.12 34.85
N ASN A 110 7.33 1.86 34.07
CA ASN A 110 5.92 2.12 34.38
C ASN A 110 4.91 1.39 33.47
N ASN A 111 5.38 0.58 32.51
CA ASN A 111 4.54 -0.13 31.54
C ASN A 111 4.68 -1.66 31.60
N ARG A 112 4.72 -2.23 32.81
CA ARG A 112 4.93 -3.67 33.04
C ARG A 112 3.82 -4.60 32.52
N ARG A 113 2.65 -4.05 32.17
CA ARG A 113 1.51 -4.82 31.65
C ARG A 113 1.73 -5.28 30.21
N ASN A 114 2.46 -4.51 29.40
CA ASN A 114 2.68 -4.82 27.99
C ASN A 114 3.99 -5.61 27.85
N VAL A 115 3.86 -6.92 27.63
CA VAL A 115 5.00 -7.83 27.49
C VAL A 115 5.86 -7.55 26.25
N TRP A 116 5.32 -6.88 25.24
CA TRP A 116 6.04 -6.48 24.02
C TRP A 116 6.69 -5.10 24.12
N PHE A 117 6.52 -4.38 25.24
CA PHE A 117 7.01 -3.00 25.34
C PHE A 117 8.55 -2.92 25.41
N ALA A 118 9.20 -3.95 25.95
CA ALA A 118 10.67 -4.03 25.97
C ALA A 118 11.24 -4.15 24.55
N GLU A 119 10.71 -5.10 23.77
CA GLU A 119 11.07 -5.32 22.36
C GLU A 119 10.82 -4.07 21.52
N PHE A 120 9.63 -3.47 21.64
CA PHE A 120 9.32 -2.19 20.99
C PHE A 120 10.32 -1.08 21.33
N TRP A 121 10.75 -0.99 22.60
CA TRP A 121 11.69 0.04 23.04
C TRP A 121 13.07 -0.15 22.42
N GLU A 122 13.58 -1.39 22.42
CA GLU A 122 14.85 -1.72 21.78
C GLU A 122 14.83 -1.42 20.28
N GLU A 123 13.79 -1.83 19.57
CA GLU A 123 13.63 -1.60 18.12
C GLU A 123 13.54 -0.11 17.79
N ASN A 124 12.71 0.64 18.52
CA ASN A 124 12.44 2.04 18.23
C ASN A 124 13.60 2.98 18.62
N PHE A 125 14.38 2.64 19.65
CA PHE A 125 15.51 3.45 20.11
C PHE A 125 16.88 2.90 19.69
N GLY A 126 16.94 1.76 19.01
CA GLY A 126 18.19 1.15 18.55
C GLY A 126 19.13 0.76 19.69
N CYS A 127 18.58 0.31 20.81
CA CYS A 127 19.34 -0.05 22.02
C CYS A 127 19.08 -1.50 22.43
N LYS A 128 19.83 -1.97 23.44
CA LYS A 128 19.60 -3.25 24.10
C LYS A 128 19.45 -3.03 25.60
N LEU A 129 18.43 -3.64 26.21
CA LEU A 129 18.08 -3.55 27.63
C LEU A 129 18.86 -4.54 28.50
#